data_AF-A0A376VR05-F1
#
_entry.id   AF-A0A376VR05-F1
#
_cell.length_a   1.000
_cell.length_b   1.000
_cell.length_c   1.000
_cell.angle_alpha   90.00
_cell.angle_beta   90.00
_cell.angle_gamma   90.00
#
_symmetry.space_group_name_H-M   'P 1'
#
loop_
_entity.id
_entity.type
_entity.pdbx_description
1 polymer ?
#
loop_
_entity_poly.entity_id
_entity_poly.type
_entity_poly.pdbx_seq_one_letter_code
_entity_poly.pdbx_strand_id
1 'polypeptide(L)'
;MNRLLDIDINDPLAVRDRAMLEVMYGAGLRLSELVGLDIKHLDLESGEVWVMGKGSKERRLPIGRNAVAWIEHWLDLRDLFGSEDDALFLSKLGKRISARNVQKRFCRMGHQTRAE
;
A
#
# COMPACT_ATOMS: atom_id res chain seq x y z
N MET A 1 -3.06 5.04 -23.36
CA MET A 1 -2.82 3.65 -22.88
C MET A 1 -2.33 3.76 -21.45
N ASN A 2 -2.97 3.11 -20.47
CA ASN A 2 -2.88 3.42 -19.02
C ASN A 2 -1.44 3.55 -18.46
N ARG A 3 -0.95 4.80 -18.31
CA ARG A 3 0.34 5.16 -17.67
C ARG A 3 0.45 4.78 -16.19
N LEU A 4 -0.64 4.30 -15.57
CA LEU A 4 -0.63 3.72 -14.22
C LEU A 4 0.20 2.43 -14.14
N LEU A 5 0.50 1.81 -15.28
CA LEU A 5 1.24 0.54 -15.39
C LEU A 5 2.74 0.71 -15.64
N ASP A 6 3.22 1.93 -15.92
CA ASP A 6 4.63 2.20 -16.21
C ASP A 6 5.34 2.63 -14.92
N ILE A 7 5.58 1.63 -14.07
CA ILE A 7 6.21 1.82 -12.75
C ILE A 7 7.63 1.34 -12.84
N ASP A 8 8.56 2.21 -12.46
CA ASP A 8 9.94 1.80 -12.24
C ASP A 8 9.99 0.89 -11.01
N ILE A 9 10.14 -0.41 -11.26
CA ILE A 9 10.24 -1.44 -10.22
C ILE A 9 11.50 -1.28 -9.35
N ASN A 10 12.46 -0.45 -9.77
CA ASN A 10 13.68 -0.15 -9.02
C ASN A 10 13.54 1.09 -8.14
N ASP A 11 12.45 1.86 -8.24
CA ASP A 11 12.14 2.95 -7.31
C ASP A 11 11.25 2.42 -6.17
N PRO A 12 11.78 2.24 -4.94
CA PRO A 12 11.00 1.75 -3.82
C PRO A 12 9.75 2.60 -3.52
N LEU A 13 9.80 3.91 -3.77
CA LEU A 13 8.66 4.78 -3.52
C LEU A 13 7.57 4.61 -4.58
N ALA A 14 7.94 4.29 -5.82
CA ALA A 14 6.99 3.98 -6.89
C ALA A 14 6.32 2.63 -6.65
N VAL A 15 7.10 1.60 -6.29
CA VAL A 15 6.60 0.27 -5.89
C VAL A 15 5.65 0.39 -4.68
N ARG A 16 6.04 1.12 -3.64
CA ARG A 16 5.18 1.39 -2.48
C ARG A 16 3.84 1.99 -2.89
N ASP A 17 3.88 3.03 -3.71
CA ASP A 17 2.67 3.75 -4.11
C ASP A 17 1.73 2.89 -4.93
N ARG A 18 2.28 2.01 -5.77
CA ARG A 18 1.52 1.00 -6.50
C ARG A 18 0.90 -0.03 -5.57
N ALA A 19 1.66 -0.59 -4.64
CA ALA A 19 1.15 -1.53 -3.65
C ALA A 19 0.01 -0.91 -2.83
N MET A 20 0.14 0.35 -2.41
CA MET A 20 -0.93 1.07 -1.72
C MET A 20 -2.21 1.19 -2.56
N LEU A 21 -2.10 1.46 -3.86
CA LEU A 21 -3.25 1.49 -4.76
C LEU A 21 -3.90 0.12 -4.90
N GLU A 22 -3.11 -0.92 -5.20
CA GLU A 22 -3.63 -2.26 -5.43
C GLU A 22 -4.33 -2.82 -4.19
N VAL A 23 -3.80 -2.57 -2.99
CA VAL A 23 -4.46 -2.95 -1.74
C VAL A 23 -5.77 -2.17 -1.54
N MET A 24 -5.76 -0.86 -1.77
CA MET A 24 -6.97 -0.05 -1.60
C MET A 24 -8.07 -0.42 -2.60
N TYR A 25 -7.73 -0.66 -3.86
CA TYR A 25 -8.70 -1.05 -4.88
C TYR A 25 -9.11 -2.52 -4.77
N GLY A 26 -8.16 -3.41 -4.47
CA GLY A 26 -8.39 -4.86 -4.40
C GLY A 26 -9.31 -5.26 -3.25
N ALA A 27 -9.09 -4.71 -2.05
CA ALA A 27 -9.90 -5.01 -0.87
C ALA A 27 -10.89 -3.89 -0.47
N GLY A 28 -10.92 -2.78 -1.20
CA GLY A 28 -11.82 -1.66 -0.90
C GLY A 28 -11.50 -0.95 0.42
N LEU A 29 -10.21 -0.89 0.80
CA LEU A 29 -9.79 -0.27 2.05
C LEU A 29 -9.98 1.25 2.00
N ARG A 30 -10.39 1.81 3.13
CA ARG A 30 -10.32 3.25 3.38
C ARG A 30 -8.87 3.65 3.60
N LEU A 31 -8.58 4.91 3.29
CA LEU A 31 -7.26 5.49 3.51
C LEU A 31 -6.76 5.32 4.96
N SER A 32 -7.65 5.49 5.94
CA SER A 32 -7.32 5.32 7.36
C SER A 32 -6.99 3.87 7.74
N GLU A 33 -7.63 2.90 7.08
CA GLU A 33 -7.34 1.48 7.28
C GLU A 33 -5.97 1.15 6.66
N LEU A 34 -5.71 1.62 5.43
CA LEU A 34 -4.43 1.42 4.74
C LEU A 34 -3.22 1.90 5.56
N VAL A 35 -3.25 3.15 6.05
CA VAL A 35 -2.12 3.70 6.80
C VAL A 35 -1.94 3.05 8.18
N GLY A 36 -3.00 2.41 8.69
CA GLY A 36 -2.99 1.68 9.95
C GLY A 36 -2.52 0.23 9.83
N LEU A 37 -2.25 -0.28 8.63
CA LEU A 37 -1.79 -1.65 8.45
C LEU A 37 -0.38 -1.86 9.02
N ASP A 38 -0.19 -3.05 9.56
CA ASP A 38 1.08 -3.60 10.02
C ASP A 38 1.33 -4.85 9.18
N ILE A 39 2.59 -5.30 9.11
CA ILE A 39 2.95 -6.52 8.37
C ILE A 39 2.12 -7.71 8.85
N LYS A 40 1.92 -7.86 10.17
CA LYS A 40 1.12 -8.94 10.78
C LYS A 40 -0.36 -8.97 10.36
N HIS A 41 -0.89 -7.89 9.79
CA HIS A 41 -2.27 -7.84 9.32
C HIS A 41 -2.43 -8.45 7.92
N LEU A 42 -1.35 -8.88 7.28
CA LEU A 42 -1.37 -9.52 5.98
C LEU A 42 -1.19 -11.02 6.10
N ASP A 43 -1.98 -11.74 5.34
CA ASP A 43 -1.75 -13.13 5.01
C ASP A 43 -1.62 -13.22 3.49
N LEU A 44 -0.37 -13.20 3.01
CA LEU A 44 -0.07 -13.20 1.58
C LEU A 44 -0.28 -14.58 0.94
N GLU A 45 -0.20 -15.65 1.74
CA GLU A 45 -0.44 -17.02 1.27
C GLU A 45 -1.93 -17.22 0.95
N SER A 46 -2.82 -16.76 1.83
CA SER A 46 -4.26 -16.77 1.57
C SER A 46 -4.76 -15.58 0.74
N GLY A 47 -3.93 -14.53 0.59
CA GLY A 47 -4.27 -13.32 -0.15
C GLY A 47 -5.29 -12.44 0.57
N GLU A 48 -5.22 -12.38 1.90
CA GLU A 48 -6.13 -11.66 2.77
C GLU A 48 -5.44 -10.54 3.57
N VAL A 49 -6.22 -9.52 3.95
CA VAL A 49 -5.82 -8.48 4.90
C VAL A 49 -6.83 -8.36 6.03
N TRP A 50 -6.34 -8.14 7.24
CA TRP A 50 -7.14 -7.92 8.44
C TRP A 50 -7.24 -6.43 8.73
N VAL A 51 -8.47 -5.92 8.83
CA VAL A 51 -8.71 -4.50 9.09
C VAL A 51 -9.68 -4.28 10.24
N MET A 52 -9.46 -3.22 11.00
CA MET A 52 -10.34 -2.78 12.08
C MET A 52 -11.53 -2.02 11.51
N GLY A 53 -12.72 -2.61 11.62
CA GLY A 53 -13.98 -1.99 11.21
C GLY A 53 -14.63 -1.13 12.30
N LYS A 54 -15.81 -0.57 11.97
CA LYS A 54 -16.62 0.20 12.93
C LYS A 54 -17.04 -0.69 14.11
N GLY A 55 -16.82 -0.19 15.33
CA GLY A 55 -17.12 -0.92 16.57
C GLY A 55 -16.00 -1.86 17.03
N SER A 56 -14.76 -1.62 16.57
CA SER A 56 -13.57 -2.40 16.95
C SER A 56 -13.64 -3.88 16.60
N LYS A 57 -14.42 -4.23 15.57
CA LYS A 57 -14.49 -5.60 15.04
C LYS A 57 -13.51 -5.76 13.89
N GLU A 58 -12.69 -6.79 13.97
CA GLU A 58 -11.81 -7.20 12.88
C GLU A 58 -12.62 -7.86 11.76
N ARG A 59 -12.24 -7.59 10.51
CA ARG A 59 -12.73 -8.32 9.34
C ARG A 59 -11.56 -8.68 8.44
N ARG A 60 -11.65 -9.85 7.81
CA ARG A 60 -10.73 -10.29 6.76
C ARG A 60 -11.29 -9.92 5.40
N LEU A 61 -10.43 -9.43 4.51
CA LEU A 61 -10.81 -9.04 3.16
C LEU A 61 -9.80 -9.62 2.16
N PRO A 62 -10.25 -10.20 1.04
CA PRO A 62 -9.35 -10.60 -0.02
C PRO A 62 -8.78 -9.34 -0.70
N ILE A 63 -7.46 -9.28 -0.87
CA ILE A 63 -6.77 -8.18 -1.56
C ILE A 63 -6.52 -8.48 -3.05
N GLY A 64 -6.59 -9.75 -3.44
CA GLY A 64 -6.37 -10.20 -4.81
C GLY A 64 -4.89 -10.37 -5.18
N ARG A 65 -4.62 -11.20 -6.20
CA ARG A 65 -3.27 -11.65 -6.56
C ARG A 65 -2.32 -10.52 -6.98
N ASN A 66 -2.84 -9.49 -7.65
CA ASN A 66 -2.02 -8.34 -8.05
C ASN A 66 -1.54 -7.57 -6.82
N ALA A 67 -2.42 -7.33 -5.84
CA ALA A 67 -2.04 -6.65 -4.61
C ALA A 67 -1.00 -7.47 -3.84
N VAL A 68 -1.16 -8.80 -3.77
CA VAL A 68 -0.17 -9.70 -3.16
C VAL A 68 1.20 -9.50 -3.82
N ALA A 69 1.30 -9.63 -5.15
CA ALA A 69 2.58 -9.49 -5.85
C ALA A 69 3.25 -8.12 -5.60
N TRP A 70 2.49 -7.02 -5.65
CA TRP A 70 3.02 -5.69 -5.38
C TRP A 70 3.41 -5.49 -3.92
N ILE A 71 2.72 -6.13 -2.98
CA ILE A 71 3.11 -6.11 -1.57
C ILE A 71 4.39 -6.90 -1.37
N GLU A 72 4.55 -8.09 -1.96
CA GLU A 72 5.78 -8.88 -1.87
C GLU A 72 6.99 -8.07 -2.36
N HIS A 73 6.88 -7.47 -3.55
CA HIS A 73 7.93 -6.57 -4.06
C HIS A 73 8.20 -5.36 -3.16
N TRP A 74 7.17 -4.79 -2.55
CA TRP A 74 7.35 -3.70 -1.60
C TRP A 74 8.06 -4.18 -0.33
N LEU A 75 7.74 -5.36 0.21
CA LEU A 75 8.37 -5.90 1.42
C LEU A 75 9.87 -6.09 1.21
N ASP A 76 10.29 -6.60 0.05
CA ASP A 76 11.72 -6.74 -0.29
C ASP A 76 12.47 -5.39 -0.26
N LEU A 77 11.81 -4.32 -0.72
CA LEU A 77 12.39 -2.97 -0.76
C LEU A 77 12.22 -2.19 0.56
N ARG A 78 11.22 -2.55 1.37
CA ARG A 78 10.89 -1.90 2.64
C ARG A 78 12.05 -1.99 3.63
N ASP A 79 12.77 -3.10 3.62
CA ASP A 79 13.90 -3.35 4.51
C ASP A 79 15.07 -2.37 4.29
N LEU A 80 15.19 -1.79 3.09
CA LEU A 80 16.17 -0.74 2.78
C LEU A 80 15.96 0.54 3.59
N PHE A 81 14.76 0.75 4.16
CA PHE A 81 14.44 1.92 4.98
C PHE A 81 14.83 1.74 6.45
N GLY A 82 15.31 0.57 6.88
CA GLY A 82 15.83 0.32 8.22
C GLY A 82 14.82 0.63 9.34
N SER A 83 13.53 0.39 9.11
CA SER A 83 12.47 0.73 10.06
C SER A 83 12.35 -0.28 11.18
N GLU A 84 12.27 0.21 12.41
CA GLU A 84 11.89 -0.57 13.61
C GLU A 84 10.36 -0.62 13.83
N ASP A 85 9.57 0.07 13.00
CA ASP A 85 8.11 0.09 13.09
C ASP A 85 7.54 -1.10 12.28
N ASP A 86 6.49 -1.76 12.78
CA ASP A 86 5.81 -2.85 12.07
C ASP A 86 4.88 -2.35 10.96
N ALA A 87 4.77 -1.03 10.76
CA ALA A 87 3.96 -0.41 9.73
C ALA A 87 4.23 -1.02 8.35
N LEU A 88 3.15 -1.45 7.67
CA LEU A 88 3.26 -2.01 6.33
C LEU A 88 3.83 -0.96 5.36
N PHE A 89 3.28 0.25 5.37
CA PHE A 89 3.71 1.33 4.47
C PHE A 89 4.50 2.41 5.20
N LEU A 90 5.72 2.62 4.72
CA LEU A 90 6.66 3.59 5.28
C LEU A 90 6.74 4.84 4.42
N SER A 91 6.98 5.97 5.07
CA SER A 91 7.44 7.19 4.44
C SER A 91 8.91 7.08 4.05
N LYS A 92 9.40 8.04 3.26
CA LYS A 92 10.83 8.14 2.91
C LYS A 92 11.79 8.23 4.10
N LEU A 93 11.27 8.51 5.30
CA LEU A 93 12.05 8.62 6.55
C LEU A 93 12.04 7.30 7.34
N GLY A 94 11.51 6.21 6.80
CA GLY A 94 11.44 4.91 7.49
C GLY A 94 10.43 4.87 8.65
N LYS A 95 9.52 5.85 8.74
CA LYS A 95 8.40 5.86 9.71
C LYS A 95 7.07 5.63 8.99
N ARG A 96 6.04 5.14 9.69
CA ARG A 96 4.68 5.00 9.16
C ARG A 96 4.25 6.20 8.31
N ILE A 97 3.77 5.95 7.10
CA ILE A 97 3.29 7.02 6.24
C ILE A 97 1.97 7.60 6.76
N SER A 98 1.84 8.93 6.74
CA SER A 98 0.61 9.59 7.17
C SER A 98 -0.46 9.57 6.07
N ALA A 99 -1.74 9.58 6.46
CA ALA A 99 -2.87 9.68 5.54
C ALA A 99 -2.76 10.89 4.59
N ARG A 100 -2.31 12.04 5.11
CA ARG A 100 -2.08 13.26 4.32
C ARG A 100 -1.01 13.05 3.25
N ASN A 101 0.06 12.31 3.56
CA ASN A 101 1.10 12.03 2.58
C ASN A 101 0.58 11.09 1.50
N VAL A 102 -0.16 10.04 1.85
CA VAL A 102 -0.77 9.12 0.88
C VAL A 102 -1.72 9.87 -0.06
N GLN A 103 -2.60 10.74 0.46
CA GLN A 103 -3.47 11.60 -0.36
C GLN A 103 -2.69 12.44 -1.38
N LYS A 104 -1.59 13.07 -0.94
CA LYS A 104 -0.73 13.85 -1.84
C LYS A 104 -0.10 13.00 -2.94
N ARG A 105 0.35 11.77 -2.61
CA ARG A 105 0.92 10.84 -3.59
C ARG A 105 -0.13 10.43 -4.62
N PHE A 106 -1.31 10.02 -4.17
CA PHE A 106 -2.40 9.62 -5.07
C PHE A 106 -2.92 10.76 -5.94
N CYS A 107 -3.03 11.97 -5.38
CA CYS A 107 -3.38 13.15 -6.15
C CYS A 107 -2.35 13.41 -7.26
N ARG A 108 -1.06 13.34 -6.93
CA ARG A 108 0.03 13.47 -7.92
C ARG A 108 -0.07 12.40 -9.02
N MET A 109 -0.25 11.14 -8.65
CA MET A 109 -0.39 10.03 -9.61
C MET A 109 -1.62 10.19 -10.51
N GLY A 110 -2.76 10.61 -9.93
CA GLY A 110 -3.99 10.91 -10.67
C GLY A 110 -3.82 12.08 -11.65
N HIS A 111 -3.06 13.12 -11.28
CA HIS A 111 -2.71 14.21 -12.19
C HIS A 111 -1.77 13.77 -13.32
N GLN A 112 -0.80 12.91 -13.03
CA GLN A 112 0.08 12.31 -14.04
C GLN A 112 -0.70 11.48 -15.09
N THR A 113 -1.89 10.99 -14.72
CA THR A 113 -2.75 10.15 -15.58
C THR A 113 -3.65 10.98 -16.50
N ARG A 114 -3.91 12.26 -16.17
CA ARG A 114 -4.84 13.14 -16.90
C ARG A 114 -4.17 14.08 -17.92
N ALA A 115 -2.84 14.00 -18.06
CA ALA A 115 -2.08 14.80 -19.01
C ALA A 115 -1.82 14.00 -20.29
N GLU A 116 -2.88 13.61 -20.99
CA GLU A 116 -2.91 13.22 -22.41
C GLU A 116 -4.27 13.63 -23.00
#